data_AF-A0A8T3NYZ4-F1
#
_entry.id   AF-A0A8T3NYZ4-F1
#
_cell.length_a   1.000
_cell.length_b   1.000
_cell.length_c   1.000
_cell.angle_alpha   90.00
_cell.angle_beta   90.00
_cell.angle_gamma   90.00
#
_symmetry.space_group_name_H-M   'P 1'
#
loop_
_entity.id
_entity.type
_entity.pdbx_description
1 polymer ?
#
loop_
_entity_poly.entity_id
_entity_poly.type
_entity_poly.pdbx_seq_one_letter_code
_entity_poly.pdbx_strand_id
1 'polypeptide(L)'
;GIVWAGSPSHRNDRNRSCALREFLPVLSTRDTAFYSLQRGEASRQLAELPPQIKLTDFEGHLRDLGDRALLLMQMDLVISVDTSVAHLAGALGKPVWTLLAYVPDWRWGLEGETTPWYPTMRLFRQTQPGDWPNLMQRVAQELSVWQKP
;
A
#
# COMPACT_ATOMS: atom_id res chain seq x y z
N GLY A 1 3.67 4.68 -5.21
CA GLY A 1 3.07 3.43 -5.72
C GLY A 1 2.18 2.79 -4.67
N ILE A 2 1.12 2.07 -5.09
CA ILE A 2 0.15 1.47 -4.16
C ILE A 2 -0.05 -0.03 -4.36
N VAL A 3 -0.37 -0.74 -3.27
CA VAL A 3 -0.79 -2.15 -3.25
C VAL A 3 -1.92 -2.32 -2.23
N TRP A 4 -3.07 -2.83 -2.65
CA TRP A 4 -4.28 -2.90 -1.81
C TRP A 4 -4.64 -4.31 -1.36
N ALA A 5 -4.09 -5.34 -2.01
CA ALA A 5 -4.38 -6.73 -1.68
C ALA A 5 -3.14 -7.61 -1.71
N GLY A 6 -3.13 -8.58 -0.80
CA GLY A 6 -2.17 -9.67 -0.76
C GLY A 6 -2.52 -10.81 -1.72
N SER A 7 -2.01 -12.00 -1.42
CA SER A 7 -2.29 -13.20 -2.19
C SER A 7 -3.57 -13.86 -1.67
N PRO A 8 -4.58 -14.16 -2.52
CA PRO A 8 -5.82 -14.79 -2.09
C PRO A 8 -5.63 -16.16 -1.40
N SER A 9 -4.53 -16.86 -1.68
CA SER A 9 -4.20 -18.14 -1.03
C SER A 9 -3.65 -18.00 0.39
N HIS A 10 -3.35 -16.77 0.83
CA HIS A 10 -2.91 -16.52 2.19
C HIS A 10 -4.07 -16.65 3.18
N ARG A 11 -3.90 -17.47 4.24
CA ARG A 11 -4.97 -17.80 5.21
C ARG A 11 -5.68 -16.58 5.82
N ASN A 12 -4.95 -15.48 6.02
CA ASN A 12 -5.48 -14.24 6.60
C ASN A 12 -5.72 -13.13 5.55
N ASP A 13 -5.76 -13.45 4.25
CA ASP A 13 -5.84 -12.42 3.19
C ASP A 13 -7.06 -11.51 3.33
N ARG A 14 -8.23 -12.09 3.62
CA ARG A 14 -9.50 -11.37 3.80
C ARG A 14 -9.43 -10.22 4.83
N ASN A 15 -8.53 -10.32 5.81
CA ASN A 15 -8.41 -9.34 6.87
C ASN A 15 -7.30 -8.31 6.59
N ARG A 16 -6.26 -8.69 5.82
CA ARG A 16 -5.12 -7.82 5.50
C ARG A 16 -5.28 -7.06 4.18
N SER A 17 -6.15 -7.54 3.30
CA SER A 17 -6.47 -6.90 2.03
C SER A 17 -7.67 -5.97 2.16
N CYS A 18 -7.71 -4.93 1.35
CA CYS A 18 -8.88 -4.06 1.20
C CYS A 18 -9.28 -3.96 -0.28
N ALA A 19 -10.47 -3.41 -0.54
CA ALA A 19 -10.87 -3.12 -1.91
C ALA A 19 -10.13 -1.86 -2.42
N LEU A 20 -9.84 -1.79 -3.71
CA LEU A 20 -9.21 -0.61 -4.33
C LEU A 20 -10.05 0.66 -4.14
N ARG A 21 -11.38 0.55 -4.08
CA ARG A 21 -12.26 1.69 -3.79
C ARG A 21 -11.98 2.36 -2.43
N GLU A 22 -11.43 1.62 -1.47
CA GLU A 22 -11.04 2.19 -0.17
C GLU A 22 -9.89 3.20 -0.33
N PHE A 23 -9.06 3.05 -1.37
CA PHE A 23 -7.97 3.99 -1.68
C PHE A 23 -8.45 5.28 -2.34
N LEU A 24 -9.74 5.45 -2.66
CA LEU A 24 -10.23 6.67 -3.33
C LEU A 24 -9.83 7.98 -2.63
N PRO A 25 -9.87 8.11 -1.30
CA PRO A 25 -9.39 9.32 -0.61
C PRO A 25 -7.91 9.59 -0.86
N VAL A 26 -7.08 8.53 -0.84
CA VAL A 26 -5.64 8.61 -1.10
C VAL A 26 -5.38 8.98 -2.56
N LEU A 27 -6.04 8.31 -3.50
CA LEU A 27 -5.89 8.55 -4.94
C LEU A 27 -6.40 9.94 -5.38
N SER A 28 -7.15 10.63 -4.51
CA SER A 28 -7.66 11.99 -4.75
C SER A 28 -6.71 13.08 -4.23
N THR A 29 -5.58 12.72 -3.61
CA THR A 29 -4.59 13.70 -3.17
C THR A 29 -3.99 14.44 -4.36
N ARG A 30 -3.95 15.77 -4.27
CA ARG A 30 -3.45 16.65 -5.34
C ARG A 30 -1.94 16.52 -5.50
N ASP A 31 -1.44 16.97 -6.66
CA ASP A 31 -0.01 17.06 -6.98
C ASP A 31 0.77 15.74 -6.80
N THR A 32 0.07 14.61 -6.91
CA THR A 32 0.60 13.27 -6.69
C THR A 32 0.31 12.38 -7.89
N ALA A 33 1.33 11.70 -8.40
CA ALA A 33 1.17 10.66 -9.42
C ALA A 33 1.07 9.29 -8.76
N PHE A 34 -0.01 8.55 -9.05
CA PHE A 34 -0.23 7.22 -8.50
C PHE A 34 0.08 6.13 -9.51
N TYR A 35 0.74 5.09 -9.02
CA TYR A 35 1.13 3.92 -9.78
C TYR A 35 0.68 2.65 -9.06
N SER A 36 -0.01 1.76 -9.76
CA SER A 36 -0.36 0.44 -9.26
C SER A 36 0.87 -0.45 -9.26
N LEU A 37 1.15 -1.04 -8.10
CA LEU A 37 2.13 -2.11 -7.91
C LEU A 37 1.43 -3.44 -7.60
N GLN A 38 0.10 -3.47 -7.70
CA GLN A 38 -0.73 -4.64 -7.45
C GLN A 38 -0.49 -5.69 -8.53
N ARG A 39 -0.61 -6.95 -8.12
CA ARG A 39 -0.66 -8.08 -9.05
C ARG A 39 -1.81 -9.03 -8.76
N GLY A 40 -2.09 -9.87 -9.74
CA GLY A 40 -3.05 -10.96 -9.64
C GLY A 40 -4.48 -10.47 -9.71
N GLU A 41 -5.41 -11.29 -9.27
CA GLU A 41 -6.84 -11.05 -9.47
C GLU A 41 -7.34 -9.68 -8.96
N ALA A 42 -6.73 -9.16 -7.89
CA ALA A 42 -7.07 -7.85 -7.35
C ALA A 42 -6.83 -6.69 -8.33
N SER A 43 -5.92 -6.82 -9.31
CA SER A 43 -5.67 -5.78 -10.32
C SER A 43 -6.87 -5.54 -11.23
N ARG A 44 -7.79 -6.52 -11.35
CA ARG A 44 -9.05 -6.34 -12.11
C ARG A 44 -9.91 -5.20 -11.57
N GLN A 45 -9.77 -4.86 -10.29
CA GLN A 45 -10.49 -3.73 -9.67
C GLN A 45 -10.11 -2.38 -10.29
N LEU A 46 -8.99 -2.28 -11.03
CA LEU A 46 -8.62 -1.09 -11.78
C LEU A 46 -9.70 -0.67 -12.78
N ALA A 47 -10.44 -1.63 -13.36
CA ALA A 47 -11.52 -1.35 -14.30
C ALA A 47 -12.75 -0.70 -13.64
N GLU A 48 -12.85 -0.75 -12.31
CA GLU A 48 -13.95 -0.18 -11.53
C GLU A 48 -13.64 1.26 -11.05
N LEU A 49 -12.44 1.77 -11.33
CA LEU A 49 -12.07 3.11 -10.89
C LEU A 49 -12.87 4.19 -11.63
N PRO A 50 -13.30 5.25 -10.92
CA PRO A 50 -13.93 6.40 -11.55
C PRO A 50 -12.99 7.05 -12.60
N PRO A 51 -13.49 7.53 -13.75
CA PRO A 51 -12.65 8.09 -14.82
C PRO A 51 -11.75 9.26 -14.41
N GLN A 52 -12.13 10.01 -13.37
CA GLN A 52 -11.33 11.11 -12.83
C GLN A 52 -10.11 10.65 -12.01
N ILE A 53 -10.08 9.40 -11.56
CA ILE A 53 -8.99 8.85 -10.76
C ILE A 53 -7.91 8.32 -11.70
N LYS A 54 -6.72 8.91 -11.60
CA LYS A 54 -5.56 8.52 -12.41
C LYS A 54 -4.68 7.57 -11.60
N LEU A 55 -4.66 6.31 -12.00
CA LEU A 55 -3.78 5.28 -11.47
C LEU A 55 -3.11 4.55 -12.63
N THR A 56 -1.81 4.75 -12.83
CA THR A 56 -1.06 4.10 -13.91
C THR A 56 -0.66 2.70 -13.50
N ASP A 57 -0.98 1.69 -14.31
CA ASP A 57 -0.63 0.30 -14.03
C ASP A 57 0.60 -0.20 -14.78
N PHE A 58 1.43 -0.97 -14.07
CA PHE A 58 2.68 -1.54 -14.59
C PHE A 58 2.70 -3.07 -14.54
N GLU A 59 1.64 -3.75 -14.11
CA GLU A 59 1.64 -5.22 -13.93
C GLU A 59 2.18 -5.97 -15.15
N GLY A 60 1.79 -5.57 -16.36
CA GLY A 60 2.22 -6.20 -17.62
C GLY A 60 3.71 -6.06 -17.97
N HIS A 61 4.46 -5.21 -17.27
CA HIS A 61 5.86 -4.90 -17.58
C HIS A 61 6.86 -5.52 -16.59
N LEU A 62 6.37 -6.22 -15.56
CA LEU A 62 7.22 -6.72 -14.47
C LEU A 62 7.35 -8.25 -14.53
N ARG A 63 8.47 -8.75 -15.03
CA ARG A 63 8.66 -10.20 -15.26
C ARG A 63 9.15 -10.93 -14.02
N ASP A 64 10.02 -10.29 -13.25
CA ASP A 64 10.65 -10.90 -12.08
C ASP A 64 10.74 -9.93 -10.88
N LEU A 65 11.42 -10.39 -9.83
CA LEU A 65 11.64 -9.61 -8.60
C LEU A 65 12.56 -8.40 -8.86
N GLY A 66 13.50 -8.51 -9.80
CA GLY A 66 14.44 -7.46 -10.17
C GLY A 66 13.73 -6.31 -10.87
N ASP A 67 12.89 -6.60 -11.86
CA ASP A 67 12.03 -5.60 -12.53
C ASP A 67 11.17 -4.86 -11.47
N ARG A 68 10.66 -5.59 -10.47
CA ARG A 68 9.86 -5.00 -9.39
C ARG A 68 10.69 -4.12 -8.46
N ALA A 69 11.92 -4.51 -8.13
CA ALA A 69 12.83 -3.69 -7.34
C ALA A 69 13.18 -2.39 -8.08
N LEU A 70 13.45 -2.45 -9.38
CA LEU A 70 13.73 -1.28 -10.22
C LEU A 70 12.55 -0.30 -10.21
N LEU A 71 11.33 -0.79 -10.37
CA LEU A 71 10.13 0.06 -10.29
C LEU A 71 9.98 0.68 -8.90
N LEU A 72 10.19 -0.08 -7.81
CA LEU A 72 10.14 0.44 -6.45
C LEU A 72 11.17 1.53 -6.19
N MET A 73 12.37 1.43 -6.78
CA MET A 73 13.40 2.45 -6.66
C MET A 73 12.96 3.80 -7.25
N GLN A 74 12.11 3.80 -8.27
CA GLN A 74 11.55 5.02 -8.88
C GLN A 74 10.42 5.66 -8.07
N MET A 75 9.86 4.96 -7.06
CA MET A 75 8.77 5.51 -6.25
C MET A 75 9.31 6.43 -5.16
N ASP A 76 8.67 7.58 -4.95
CA ASP A 76 9.00 8.45 -3.81
C ASP A 76 8.48 7.87 -2.49
N LEU A 77 7.30 7.25 -2.54
CA LEU A 77 6.61 6.59 -1.43
C LEU A 77 5.88 5.35 -1.93
N VAL A 78 5.89 4.29 -1.12
CA VAL A 78 5.10 3.07 -1.33
C VAL A 78 4.06 2.95 -0.24
N ILE A 79 2.77 2.92 -0.61
CA ILE A 79 1.66 2.70 0.32
C ILE A 79 1.09 1.31 0.05
N SER A 80 1.22 0.40 1.00
CA SER A 80 0.89 -1.00 0.78
C SER A 80 0.19 -1.57 1.99
N VAL A 81 -0.82 -2.42 1.79
CA VAL A 81 -1.18 -3.39 2.85
C VAL A 81 0.02 -4.28 3.17
N ASP A 82 0.01 -5.00 4.29
CA ASP A 82 1.07 -5.98 4.60
C ASP A 82 1.19 -6.95 3.41
N THR A 83 2.27 -6.87 2.62
CA THR A 83 2.57 -7.73 1.46
C THR A 83 4.07 -7.87 1.26
N SER A 84 4.50 -8.79 0.38
CA SER A 84 5.91 -8.87 -0.04
C SER A 84 6.43 -7.59 -0.70
N VAL A 85 5.56 -6.76 -1.28
CA VAL A 85 5.97 -5.46 -1.86
C VAL A 85 6.38 -4.48 -0.77
N ALA A 86 5.63 -4.41 0.33
CA ALA A 86 5.97 -3.57 1.48
C ALA A 86 7.35 -3.95 2.05
N HIS A 87 7.58 -5.25 2.22
CA HIS A 87 8.85 -5.79 2.70
C HIS A 87 10.02 -5.51 1.75
N LEU A 88 9.82 -5.73 0.45
CA LEU A 88 10.86 -5.44 -0.55
C LEU A 88 11.20 -3.94 -0.58
N ALA A 89 10.18 -3.07 -0.57
CA ALA A 89 10.39 -1.62 -0.55
C ALA A 89 11.13 -1.17 0.72
N GLY A 90 10.78 -1.72 1.89
CA GLY A 90 11.47 -1.46 3.14
C GLY A 90 12.92 -1.94 3.13
N ALA A 91 13.19 -3.12 2.57
CA ALA A 91 14.56 -3.64 2.43
C ALA A 91 15.41 -2.80 1.45
N LEU A 92 14.79 -2.15 0.48
CA LEU A 92 15.44 -1.20 -0.44
C LEU A 92 15.63 0.20 0.17
N GLY A 93 15.27 0.42 1.44
CA GLY A 93 15.39 1.71 2.11
C GLY A 93 14.45 2.79 1.58
N LYS A 94 13.38 2.41 0.87
CA LYS A 94 12.38 3.35 0.37
C LYS A 94 11.46 3.81 1.52
N PRO A 95 10.92 5.03 1.47
CA PRO A 95 9.80 5.39 2.33
C PRO A 95 8.62 4.44 2.07
N VAL A 96 8.09 3.82 3.12
CA VAL A 96 6.94 2.91 3.03
C VAL A 96 5.91 3.23 4.08
N TRP A 97 4.64 3.32 3.69
CA TRP A 97 3.51 3.31 4.61
C TRP A 97 2.80 1.97 4.53
N THR A 98 2.88 1.20 5.60
CA THR A 98 2.26 -0.13 5.66
C THR A 98 0.94 -0.06 6.39
N LEU A 99 -0.11 -0.46 5.69
CA LEU A 99 -1.49 -0.46 6.17
C LEU A 99 -1.78 -1.83 6.82
N LEU A 100 -2.12 -1.80 8.10
CA LEU A 100 -2.27 -2.98 8.94
C LEU A 100 -3.74 -3.18 9.31
N ALA A 101 -4.18 -4.43 9.15
CA ALA A 101 -5.43 -4.93 9.70
C ALA A 101 -5.47 -4.75 11.22
N TYR A 102 -6.68 -4.77 11.79
CA TYR A 102 -6.87 -4.64 13.24
C TYR A 102 -6.08 -5.68 14.05
N VAL A 103 -6.04 -6.93 13.58
CA VAL A 103 -5.12 -7.96 14.11
C VAL A 103 -3.98 -8.14 13.11
N PRO A 104 -2.83 -7.46 13.30
CA PRO A 104 -1.70 -7.57 12.41
C PRO A 104 -0.92 -8.88 12.63
N ASP A 105 0.00 -9.18 11.71
CA ASP A 105 1.03 -10.19 11.96
C ASP A 105 1.92 -9.78 13.15
N TRP A 106 2.38 -10.75 13.93
CA TRP A 106 3.18 -10.55 15.14
C TRP A 106 4.39 -9.64 14.93
N ARG A 107 5.00 -9.65 13.74
CA ARG A 107 6.20 -8.86 13.43
C ARG A 107 5.98 -7.36 13.55
N TRP A 108 4.73 -6.92 13.44
CA TRP A 108 4.38 -5.51 13.52
C TRP A 108 4.08 -5.05 14.94
N GLY A 109 3.95 -5.95 15.91
CA GLY A 109 3.46 -5.61 17.25
C GLY A 109 2.03 -5.05 17.22
N LEU A 110 1.53 -4.63 18.39
CA LEU A 110 0.13 -4.19 18.56
C LEU A 110 -0.01 -2.66 18.59
N GLU A 111 1.08 -1.92 18.80
CA GLU A 111 1.06 -0.48 19.05
C GLU A 111 2.13 0.27 18.25
N GLY A 112 2.02 1.59 18.24
CA GLY A 112 2.98 2.48 17.59
C GLY A 112 2.93 2.47 16.06
N GLU A 113 3.71 3.37 15.47
CA GLU A 113 3.74 3.60 14.01
C GLU A 113 5.11 3.30 13.39
N THR A 114 6.05 2.79 14.18
CA THR A 114 7.39 2.45 13.71
C THR A 114 7.60 0.95 13.76
N THR A 115 8.63 0.48 13.07
CA THR A 115 9.01 -0.92 13.07
C THR A 115 10.52 -1.07 13.19
N PRO A 116 11.02 -2.05 13.96
CA PRO A 116 12.47 -2.30 14.04
C PRO A 116 13.03 -2.90 12.73
N TRP A 117 12.17 -3.43 11.86
CA TRP A 117 12.60 -4.13 10.64
C TRP A 117 13.05 -3.19 9.53
N TYR A 118 12.40 -2.03 9.40
CA TYR A 118 12.60 -1.10 8.28
C TYR A 118 12.57 0.35 8.79
N PRO A 119 13.73 1.01 8.95
CA PRO A 119 13.81 2.35 9.54
C PRO A 119 13.02 3.43 8.78
N THR A 120 12.80 3.25 7.48
CA THR A 120 12.06 4.19 6.61
C THR A 120 10.56 3.90 6.52
N MET A 121 10.07 2.90 7.26
CA MET A 121 8.67 2.48 7.22
C MET A 121 7.86 3.08 8.36
N ARG A 122 6.65 3.55 8.02
CA ARG A 122 5.61 3.97 8.97
C ARG A 122 4.43 3.01 8.89
N LEU A 123 3.90 2.61 10.05
CA LEU A 123 2.77 1.71 10.18
C LEU A 123 1.48 2.50 10.42
N PHE A 124 0.45 2.18 9.66
CA PHE A 124 -0.91 2.71 9.81
C PHE A 124 -1.82 1.57 10.20
N ARG A 125 -2.52 1.68 11.33
CA ARG A 125 -3.30 0.59 11.91
C ARG A 125 -4.78 0.91 11.91
N GLN A 126 -5.61 -0.07 11.53
CA GLN A 126 -7.03 -0.02 11.82
C GLN A 126 -7.27 0.07 13.32
N THR A 127 -8.23 0.92 13.72
CA THR A 127 -8.69 1.01 15.11
C THR A 127 -9.82 0.03 15.43
N GLN A 128 -10.52 -0.46 14.38
CA GLN A 128 -11.57 -1.47 14.47
C GLN A 128 -11.46 -2.48 13.32
N PRO A 129 -11.87 -3.74 13.49
CA PRO A 129 -11.86 -4.72 12.42
C PRO A 129 -12.60 -4.25 11.16
N GLY A 130 -11.89 -4.22 10.03
CA GLY A 130 -12.50 -3.88 8.74
C GLY A 130 -12.69 -2.38 8.50
N ASP A 131 -12.24 -1.52 9.41
CA ASP A 131 -12.32 -0.05 9.28
C ASP A 131 -11.23 0.51 8.35
N TRP A 132 -11.22 0.01 7.11
CA TRP A 132 -10.41 0.55 6.02
C TRP A 132 -10.79 2.00 5.65
N PRO A 133 -12.08 2.40 5.60
CA PRO A 133 -12.44 3.78 5.27
C PRO A 133 -11.77 4.81 6.17
N ASN A 134 -11.84 4.66 7.51
CA ASN A 134 -11.22 5.64 8.41
C ASN A 134 -9.69 5.61 8.33
N LEU A 135 -9.10 4.41 8.16
CA LEU A 135 -7.65 4.29 7.95
C LEU A 135 -7.20 5.06 6.70
N MET A 136 -7.93 4.93 5.58
CA MET A 136 -7.59 5.57 4.32
C MET A 136 -7.79 7.09 4.36
N GLN A 137 -8.78 7.59 5.09
CA GLN A 137 -8.92 9.03 5.35
C GLN A 137 -7.69 9.59 6.08
N ARG A 138 -7.24 8.89 7.13
CA ARG A 138 -6.03 9.26 7.86
C ARG A 138 -4.79 9.25 6.96
N VAL A 139 -4.64 8.21 6.14
CA VAL A 139 -3.53 8.10 5.17
C VAL A 139 -3.56 9.26 4.17
N ALA A 140 -4.74 9.61 3.64
CA ALA A 140 -4.89 10.71 2.69
C ALA A 140 -4.54 12.08 3.32
N GLN A 141 -4.94 12.31 4.57
CA GLN A 141 -4.58 13.51 5.33
C GLN A 141 -3.06 13.63 5.50
N GLU A 142 -2.41 12.55 5.93
CA GLU A 142 -0.95 12.50 6.08
C GLU A 142 -0.25 12.69 4.72
N LEU A 143 -0.77 12.10 3.64
CA LEU A 143 -0.20 12.24 2.30
C LEU A 143 -0.28 13.68 1.80
N SER A 144 -1.35 14.41 2.12
CA SER A 144 -1.55 15.80 1.68
C SER A 144 -0.51 16.79 2.21
N VAL A 145 0.17 16.45 3.30
CA VAL A 145 1.24 17.26 3.92
C VAL A 145 2.60 16.60 3.80
N TRP A 146 2.67 15.41 3.18
CA TRP A 146 3.90 14.66 3.04
C TRP A 146 4.83 15.34 2.04
N GLN A 147 6.08 15.48 2.43
CA GLN A 147 7.14 15.99 1.57
C GLN A 147 8.15 14.87 1.34
N LYS A 148 8.62 14.78 0.10
CA LYS A 148 9.66 13.82 -0.28
C LYS A 148 10.93 14.11 0.54
N PRO A 149 11.49 13.11 1.23
CA PRO A 149 12.74 13.25 1.98
C PRO A 149 13.96 13.44 1.07
#